data_AF-W6NH08-F1
#
_entry.id   AF-W6NH08-F1
#
_cell.length_a   1.000
_cell.length_b   1.000
_cell.length_c   1.000
_cell.angle_alpha   90.00
_cell.angle_beta   90.00
_cell.angle_gamma   90.00
#
_symmetry.space_group_name_H-M   'P 1'
#
loop_
_entity.id
_entity.type
_entity.pdbx_description
1 polymer ?
#
loop_
_entity_poly.entity_id
_entity_poly.type
_entity_poly.pdbx_seq_one_letter_code
_entity_poly.pdbx_strand_id
1 'polypeptide(L)'
;MATEQQLAMVAELEMEMMSDMYRRMTAACQEKCIARTFKEAELTKGEAVCLDRCVAKYLDVHEKLGKRLTQMSQTDEAALQKMSEQQHQ
;
A
#
# COMPACT_ATOMS: atom_id res chain seq x y z
N MET A 1 23.45 3.37 16.92
CA MET A 1 23.68 2.88 15.54
C MET A 1 22.91 1.58 15.42
N ALA A 2 22.03 1.46 14.42
CA ALA A 2 21.27 0.23 14.24
C ALA A 2 22.22 -0.94 13.96
N THR A 3 22.00 -2.09 14.56
CA THR A 3 22.84 -3.28 14.34
C THR A 3 22.59 -3.84 12.94
N GLU A 4 23.54 -4.60 12.40
CA GLU A 4 23.41 -5.26 11.08
C GLU A 4 22.15 -6.14 11.01
N GLN A 5 21.78 -6.78 12.13
CA GLN A 5 20.52 -7.53 12.28
C GLN A 5 19.28 -6.64 12.22
N GLN A 6 19.30 -5.43 12.80
CA GLN A 6 18.18 -4.49 12.71
C GLN A 6 17.98 -4.00 11.27
N LEU A 7 19.06 -3.74 10.53
CA LEU A 7 18.98 -3.33 9.13
C LEU A 7 18.44 -4.46 8.25
N ALA A 8 18.87 -5.70 8.49
CA ALA A 8 18.35 -6.88 7.78
C ALA A 8 16.84 -7.07 8.02
N MET A 9 16.39 -6.91 9.27
CA MET A 9 14.97 -7.03 9.63
C MET A 9 14.11 -5.94 8.95
N VAL A 10 14.59 -4.70 8.88
CA VAL A 10 13.87 -3.62 8.18
C VAL A 10 13.74 -3.93 6.68
N ALA A 11 14.81 -4.41 6.04
CA ALA A 11 14.79 -4.77 4.63
C ALA A 11 13.83 -5.95 4.36
N GLU A 12 13.79 -6.95 5.25
CA GLU A 12 12.85 -8.07 5.15
C GLU A 12 11.40 -7.59 5.26
N LEU A 13 11.10 -6.72 6.22
CA LEU A 13 9.79 -6.12 6.37
C LEU A 13 9.36 -5.31 5.13
N GLU A 14 10.28 -4.52 4.56
CA GLU A 14 10.02 -3.78 3.32
C GLU A 14 9.68 -4.71 2.15
N MET A 15 10.41 -5.83 2.01
CA MET A 15 10.12 -6.83 0.99
C MET A 15 8.75 -7.49 1.20
N GLU A 16 8.40 -7.86 2.42
CA GLU A 16 7.10 -8.45 2.73
C GLU A 16 5.95 -7.49 2.42
N MET A 17 6.09 -6.22 2.81
CA MET A 17 5.09 -5.19 2.52
C MET A 17 4.92 -4.96 1.01
N MET A 18 6.02 -4.89 0.25
CA MET A 18 5.95 -4.74 -1.21
C MET A 18 5.28 -5.95 -1.88
N SER A 19 5.56 -7.15 -1.37
CA SER A 19 4.94 -8.39 -1.86
C SER A 19 3.43 -8.40 -1.63
N ASP A 20 2.97 -8.02 -0.44
CA ASP A 20 1.53 -7.93 -0.14
C ASP A 20 0.84 -6.87 -1.01
N MET A 21 1.47 -5.70 -1.17
CA MET A 21 0.97 -4.64 -2.06
C MET A 21 0.82 -5.14 -3.50
N TYR A 22 1.84 -5.81 -4.03
CA TYR A 22 1.82 -6.34 -5.40
C TYR A 22 0.71 -7.37 -5.58
N ARG A 23 0.50 -8.27 -4.61
CA ARG A 23 -0.57 -9.28 -4.64
C ARG A 23 -1.96 -8.63 -4.65
N ARG A 24 -2.19 -7.65 -3.76
CA ARG A 24 -3.48 -6.93 -3.69
C ARG A 24 -3.75 -6.10 -4.93
N MET A 25 -2.74 -5.41 -5.44
CA MET A 25 -2.83 -4.62 -6.68
C MET A 25 -3.18 -5.52 -7.87
N THR A 26 -2.46 -6.63 -8.02
CA THR A 26 -2.69 -7.60 -9.11
C THR A 26 -4.12 -8.13 -9.06
N ALA A 27 -4.60 -8.58 -7.89
CA ALA A 27 -5.96 -9.07 -7.73
C ALA A 27 -7.01 -8.00 -8.07
N ALA A 28 -6.82 -6.77 -7.56
CA ALA A 28 -7.74 -5.66 -7.81
C ALA A 28 -7.79 -5.25 -9.29
N CYS A 29 -6.65 -5.19 -9.97
CA CYS A 29 -6.61 -4.83 -11.38
C CYS A 29 -7.11 -5.94 -12.29
N GLN A 30 -6.86 -7.20 -11.94
CA GLN A 30 -7.47 -8.34 -12.63
C GLN A 30 -9.00 -8.28 -12.52
N GLU A 31 -9.54 -8.08 -11.32
CA GLU A 31 -10.99 -7.99 -11.12
C GLU A 31 -11.63 -6.81 -11.87
N LYS A 32 -10.94 -5.67 -11.95
CA LYS A 32 -11.45 -4.46 -12.60
C LYS A 32 -11.34 -4.48 -14.13
N CYS A 33 -10.29 -5.09 -14.66
CA CYS A 33 -9.92 -4.93 -16.07
C CYS A 33 -10.11 -6.20 -16.90
N ILE A 34 -10.12 -7.39 -16.29
CA ILE A 34 -10.21 -8.66 -17.03
C ILE A 34 -11.60 -9.25 -16.86
N ALA A 35 -12.27 -9.54 -17.98
CA ALA A 35 -13.60 -10.15 -17.94
C ALA A 35 -13.54 -11.58 -17.38
N ARG A 36 -14.56 -11.98 -16.61
CA ARG A 36 -14.67 -13.38 -16.11
C ARG A 36 -14.95 -14.40 -17.22
N THR A 37 -15.42 -13.93 -18.38
CA THR A 37 -15.66 -14.76 -19.56
C THR A 37 -14.64 -14.39 -20.63
N PHE A 38 -13.67 -15.27 -20.82
CA PHE A 38 -12.61 -15.11 -21.81
C PHE A 38 -13.14 -15.50 -23.19
N LYS A 39 -13.07 -14.55 -24.13
CA LYS A 39 -13.39 -14.79 -25.55
C LYS A 39 -12.16 -15.23 -26.35
N GLU A 40 -10.98 -14.83 -25.89
CA GLU A 40 -9.67 -15.12 -26.47
C GLU A 40 -8.61 -15.18 -25.37
N ALA A 41 -7.44 -15.73 -25.69
CA ALA A 41 -6.35 -15.95 -24.72
C ALA A 41 -5.44 -14.72 -24.53
N GLU A 42 -5.41 -13.84 -25.53
CA GLU A 42 -4.61 -12.62 -25.49
C GLU A 42 -5.39 -11.48 -24.84
N LEU A 43 -4.67 -10.55 -24.23
CA LEU A 43 -5.27 -9.31 -23.74
C LEU A 43 -5.74 -8.47 -24.92
N THR A 44 -7.00 -8.09 -24.89
CA THR A 44 -7.49 -7.09 -25.84
C THR A 44 -6.77 -5.77 -25.61
N LYS A 45 -6.71 -4.91 -26.64
CA LYS A 45 -6.18 -3.55 -26.49
C LYS A 45 -6.86 -2.77 -25.35
N GLY A 46 -8.15 -3.02 -25.12
CA GLY A 46 -8.92 -2.41 -24.03
C GLY A 46 -8.46 -2.88 -22.65
N GLU A 47 -8.25 -4.18 -22.48
CA GLU A 47 -7.76 -4.78 -21.23
C GLU A 47 -6.34 -4.31 -20.91
N ALA A 48 -5.44 -4.30 -21.89
CA ALA A 48 -4.07 -3.80 -21.72
C ALA A 48 -4.04 -2.34 -21.24
N VAL A 49 -4.76 -1.44 -21.94
CA VAL A 49 -4.85 -0.02 -21.54
C VAL A 49 -5.56 0.15 -20.19
N CYS A 50 -6.52 -0.71 -19.86
CA CYS A 50 -7.16 -0.69 -18.55
C CYS A 50 -6.18 -1.06 -17.45
N LEU A 51 -5.37 -2.12 -17.63
CA LEU A 51 -4.37 -2.56 -16.65
C LEU A 51 -3.36 -1.45 -16.36
N ASP A 52 -2.82 -0.78 -17.40
CA ASP A 52 -1.89 0.35 -17.24
C ASP A 52 -2.50 1.46 -16.37
N ARG A 53 -3.75 1.85 -16.68
CA ARG A 53 -4.49 2.87 -15.93
C ARG A 53 -4.81 2.42 -14.51
N CYS A 54 -5.12 1.14 -14.33
CA CYS A 54 -5.46 0.57 -13.03
C CYS A 54 -4.26 0.61 -12.09
N VAL A 55 -3.10 0.12 -12.55
CA VAL A 55 -1.85 0.13 -11.78
C VAL A 55 -1.46 1.57 -11.40
N ALA A 56 -1.50 2.50 -12.36
CA ALA A 56 -1.21 3.91 -12.09
C ALA A 56 -2.12 4.50 -11.02
N LYS A 57 -3.44 4.25 -11.10
CA LYS A 57 -4.40 4.71 -10.10
C LYS A 57 -4.24 4.03 -8.75
N TYR A 58 -3.92 2.74 -8.74
CA TYR A 58 -3.71 2.00 -7.50
C TYR A 58 -2.54 2.57 -6.71
N LEU A 59 -1.42 2.82 -7.37
CA LEU A 59 -0.24 3.42 -6.74
C LEU A 59 -0.49 4.85 -6.24
N ASP A 60 -1.19 5.68 -7.03
CA ASP A 60 -1.58 7.05 -6.61
C ASP A 60 -2.47 7.02 -5.35
N VAL A 61 -3.46 6.12 -5.31
CA VAL A 61 -4.32 5.94 -4.14
C VAL A 61 -3.53 5.39 -2.95
N HIS A 62 -2.66 4.40 -3.17
CA HIS A 62 -1.82 3.81 -2.14
C HIS A 62 -0.92 4.88 -1.48
N GLU A 63 -0.27 5.75 -2.27
CA GLU A 63 0.57 6.84 -1.76
C GLU A 63 -0.26 7.84 -0.93
N LYS A 64 -1.42 8.26 -1.43
CA LYS A 64 -2.32 9.20 -0.73
C LYS A 64 -2.82 8.62 0.59
N LEU A 65 -3.17 7.33 0.61
CA LEU A 65 -3.55 6.62 1.82
C LEU A 65 -2.39 6.54 2.82
N GLY A 66 -1.18 6.23 2.35
CA GLY A 66 0.03 6.21 3.18
C GLY A 66 0.27 7.55 3.86
N LYS A 67 0.24 8.66 3.11
CA LYS A 67 0.40 10.02 3.66
C LYS A 67 -0.64 10.33 4.74
N ARG A 68 -1.91 9.96 4.50
CA ARG A 68 -2.99 10.20 5.45
C ARG A 68 -2.84 9.35 6.71
N LEU A 69 -2.42 8.09 6.58
CA LEU A 69 -2.17 7.22 7.72
C LEU A 69 -1.05 7.78 8.61
N THR A 70 0.07 8.20 8.03
CA THR A 70 1.18 8.82 8.78
C THR A 70 0.73 10.10 9.50
N GLN A 71 -0.06 10.95 8.83
CA GLN A 71 -0.61 12.17 9.45
C GLN A 71 -1.51 11.85 10.65
N MET A 72 -2.34 10.81 10.54
CA MET A 72 -3.21 10.36 11.63
C MET A 72 -2.38 9.83 12.81
N SER A 73 -1.39 8.98 12.56
CA SER A 73 -0.53 8.43 13.62
C SER A 73 0.21 9.52 14.41
N GLN A 74 0.75 10.53 13.74
CA GLN A 74 1.40 11.67 14.42
C GLN A 74 0.42 12.47 15.29
N THR A 75 -0.83 12.59 14.85
CA THR A 75 -1.89 13.28 15.60
C THR A 75 -2.25 12.48 16.86
N ASP A 76 -2.38 11.16 16.73
CA ASP A 76 -2.70 10.27 17.83
C ASP A 76 -1.58 10.23 18.89
N GLU A 77 -0.32 10.18 18.46
CA GLU A 77 0.85 10.25 19.36
C GLU A 77 0.89 11.58 20.13
N ALA A 78 0.63 12.70 19.45
CA ALA A 78 0.58 14.01 20.07
C ALA A 78 -0.58 14.14 21.07
N ALA A 79 -1.72 13.51 20.81
CA ALA A 79 -2.85 13.46 21.72
C ALA A 79 -2.54 12.62 22.97
N LEU A 80 -1.92 11.45 22.79
CA LEU A 80 -1.50 10.57 23.88
C LEU A 80 -0.45 11.21 24.78
N GLN A 81 0.53 11.91 24.22
CA GLN A 81 1.52 12.65 25.00
C GLN A 81 0.87 13.73 25.88
N LYS A 82 -0.04 14.53 25.31
CA LYS A 82 -0.77 15.56 26.07
C LYS A 82 -1.64 14.97 27.18
N MET A 83 -2.26 13.81 26.95
CA MET A 83 -3.03 13.10 27.98
C MET A 83 -2.13 12.56 29.11
N SER A 84 -0.93 12.06 28.78
CA SER A 84 0.03 11.57 29.78
C SER A 84 0.57 12.70 30.66
N GLU A 85 0.84 13.87 30.06
CA GLU A 85 1.30 15.08 30.78
C GLU A 85 0.23 15.63 31.73
N GLN A 86 -1.05 15.58 31.35
CA GLN A 86 -2.17 15.99 32.22
C GLN A 86 -2.43 15.04 33.39
N GLN A 87 -2.02 13.76 33.30
CA GLN A 87 -2.15 12.80 34.40
C GLN A 87 -1.02 12.91 35.45
N HIS A 88 0.08 13.58 35.11
CA HIS A 88 1.23 13.78 36.01
C HIS A 88 1.23 15.15 36.71
N GLN A 89 0.15 15.94 36.56
CA GLN A 89 -0.15 17.14 37.34
C GLN A 89 -1.37 16.89 38.24
#